data_AF-A0A0V0QX09-F1
#
_entry.id   AF-A0A0V0QX09-F1
#
_cell.length_a   1.000
_cell.length_b   1.000
_cell.length_c   1.000
_cell.angle_alpha   90.00
_cell.angle_beta   90.00
_cell.angle_gamma   90.00
#
_symmetry.space_group_name_H-M   'P 1'
#
loop_
_entity.id
_entity.type
_entity.pdbx_description
1 polymer ?
#
loop_
_entity_poly.entity_id
_entity_poly.type
_entity_poly.pdbx_seq_one_letter_code
_entity_poly.pdbx_strand_id
1 'polypeptide(L)'
;MNKNLIVPSLLTIGVIFWPYYLFRQAQKTKKQDQQHQKFLEQNEQMVSNNSLESSQIYQSQKCIGIEVGGTGIYIGYGIKYFNSDGKVVRIEIKEKKYFRTHQTEPDVSINEICEFIQKFEFQSLGIASFGPLCLNKNDPDYGNITKTPKVGWQNYPLVKKIAEKLKINPQKIGFDTDVNACGLAEARLGNHLNVRNNLIYITIGTGVGVGIIMNGEPVHGLMHPEGGHMLIPKHKKDENYEGSCIFHKNCLEGMVNNLSIAKRKGFKDVMEVGNLKDDDEIWDIIAYYLSVFCANLAYVCSPEVIVLGGGIMKRKILYEKIANKLEDIFNGYPVLYKKSVEDFICAPKCVILMTSTFKYNHLNDCIFKKIIWQSENKYVGQEPFHLRMQDDGNCVIYDKNLKALWTTGIWFINQGPWYLKIENNGQLILYGRNNNQLWKSHDA
;
A
#
# COMPACT_ATOMS: atom_id res chain seq x y z
N MET A 1 -24.29 65.57 -39.51
CA MET A 1 -25.61 64.91 -39.33
C MET A 1 -25.37 63.56 -38.67
N ASN A 2 -25.75 63.44 -37.40
CA ASN A 2 -25.80 62.21 -36.59
C ASN A 2 -26.75 61.17 -37.17
N LYS A 3 -26.39 59.88 -37.16
CA LYS A 3 -27.32 58.77 -36.84
C LYS A 3 -26.57 57.56 -36.23
N ASN A 4 -26.58 57.54 -34.90
CA ASN A 4 -26.72 56.44 -33.95
C ASN A 4 -26.48 54.98 -34.40
N LEU A 5 -25.45 54.37 -33.81
CA LEU A 5 -25.37 52.93 -33.54
C LEU A 5 -26.30 52.55 -32.37
N ILE A 6 -27.08 51.49 -32.55
CA ILE A 6 -27.69 50.71 -31.45
C ILE A 6 -27.06 49.32 -31.51
N VAL A 7 -26.30 48.96 -30.48
CA VAL A 7 -25.77 47.62 -30.24
C VAL A 7 -26.73 46.89 -29.32
N PRO A 8 -27.30 45.72 -29.67
CA PRO A 8 -27.96 44.87 -28.69
C PRO A 8 -26.88 44.12 -27.90
N SER A 9 -26.95 44.24 -26.57
CA SER A 9 -26.06 43.61 -25.60
C SER A 9 -25.98 42.09 -25.75
N LEU A 10 -24.76 41.57 -25.84
CA LEU A 10 -24.36 40.15 -25.80
C LEU A 10 -24.61 39.44 -24.44
N LEU A 11 -25.43 39.99 -23.56
CA LEU A 11 -25.64 39.48 -22.20
C LEU A 11 -26.79 38.49 -22.04
N THR A 12 -27.59 38.24 -23.08
CA THR A 12 -28.82 37.41 -22.94
C THR A 12 -28.70 35.97 -23.46
N ILE A 13 -27.58 35.59 -24.10
CA ILE A 13 -27.36 34.20 -24.57
C ILE A 13 -26.53 33.37 -23.57
N GLY A 14 -25.83 34.01 -22.62
CA GLY A 14 -24.99 33.35 -21.62
C GLY A 14 -25.72 32.71 -20.43
N VAL A 15 -27.02 33.01 -20.23
CA VAL A 15 -27.75 32.61 -19.01
C VAL A 15 -28.47 31.25 -19.16
N ILE A 16 -28.68 30.76 -20.39
CA ILE A 16 -29.43 29.51 -20.64
C ILE A 16 -28.48 28.30 -20.82
N PHE A 17 -27.23 28.50 -21.24
CA PHE A 17 -26.25 27.41 -21.40
C PHE A 17 -25.50 27.03 -20.12
N TRP A 18 -25.37 27.94 -19.16
CA TRP A 18 -24.68 27.68 -17.89
C TRP A 18 -25.42 26.67 -17.00
N PRO A 19 -26.76 26.75 -16.81
CA PRO A 19 -27.50 25.76 -16.04
C PRO A 19 -27.50 24.38 -16.71
N TYR A 20 -27.53 24.31 -18.04
CA TYR A 20 -27.53 23.04 -18.78
C TYR A 20 -26.15 22.34 -18.73
N TYR A 21 -25.06 23.09 -18.77
CA TYR A 21 -23.70 22.57 -18.58
C TYR A 21 -23.48 22.08 -17.14
N LEU A 22 -23.90 22.86 -16.13
CA LEU A 22 -23.86 22.44 -14.73
C LEU A 22 -24.81 21.25 -14.45
N PHE A 23 -25.96 21.19 -15.10
CA PHE A 23 -26.90 20.06 -14.98
C PHE A 23 -26.36 18.80 -15.64
N ARG A 24 -25.69 18.89 -16.80
CA ARG A 24 -24.98 17.75 -17.41
C ARG A 24 -23.75 17.33 -16.59
N GLN A 25 -23.01 18.27 -16.00
CA GLN A 25 -21.95 17.96 -15.03
C GLN A 25 -22.53 17.25 -13.79
N ALA A 26 -23.64 17.74 -13.25
CA ALA A 26 -24.36 17.17 -12.10
C ALA A 26 -24.96 15.77 -12.40
N GLN A 27 -25.43 15.54 -13.63
CA GLN A 27 -25.90 14.22 -14.07
C GLN A 27 -24.74 13.26 -14.36
N LYS A 28 -23.62 13.76 -14.91
CA LYS A 28 -22.37 12.99 -15.06
C LYS A 28 -21.78 12.61 -13.70
N THR A 29 -21.77 13.50 -12.71
CA THR A 29 -21.35 13.18 -11.34
C THR A 29 -22.29 12.19 -10.68
N LYS A 30 -23.62 12.36 -10.77
CA LYS A 30 -24.57 11.36 -10.25
C LYS A 30 -24.39 9.96 -10.85
N LYS A 31 -24.15 9.85 -12.16
CA LYS A 31 -23.88 8.54 -12.81
C LYS A 31 -22.53 7.94 -12.40
N GLN A 32 -21.48 8.76 -12.29
CA GLN A 32 -20.17 8.31 -11.79
C GLN A 32 -20.24 7.88 -10.33
N ASP A 33 -20.96 8.62 -9.50
CA ASP A 33 -21.12 8.31 -8.07
C ASP A 33 -21.95 7.03 -7.90
N GLN A 34 -22.95 6.77 -8.76
CA GLN A 34 -23.71 5.50 -8.77
C GLN A 34 -22.89 4.30 -9.27
N GLN A 35 -22.09 4.45 -10.34
CA GLN A 35 -21.18 3.38 -10.79
C GLN A 35 -20.08 3.10 -9.77
N HIS A 36 -19.63 4.14 -9.07
CA HIS A 36 -18.64 4.03 -8.02
C HIS A 36 -19.23 3.39 -6.74
N GLN A 37 -20.45 3.76 -6.33
CA GLN A 37 -21.15 3.10 -5.23
C GLN A 37 -21.40 1.61 -5.52
N LYS A 38 -21.82 1.25 -6.74
CA LYS A 38 -21.90 -0.16 -7.17
C LYS A 38 -20.56 -0.89 -7.13
N PHE A 39 -19.46 -0.19 -7.41
CA PHE A 39 -18.12 -0.75 -7.25
C PHE A 39 -17.79 -1.02 -5.77
N LEU A 40 -18.21 -0.15 -4.85
CA LEU A 40 -18.03 -0.37 -3.42
C LEU A 40 -18.90 -1.53 -2.90
N GLU A 41 -20.14 -1.66 -3.36
CA GLU A 41 -21.05 -2.76 -2.99
C GLU A 41 -20.55 -4.13 -3.47
N GLN A 42 -20.05 -4.23 -4.70
CA GLN A 42 -19.45 -5.46 -5.24
C GLN A 42 -18.19 -5.89 -4.48
N ASN A 43 -17.46 -4.91 -3.96
CA ASN A 43 -16.27 -5.10 -3.17
C ASN A 43 -16.61 -5.54 -1.71
N GLU A 44 -17.73 -5.09 -1.14
CA GLU A 44 -18.18 -5.48 0.21
C GLU A 44 -18.48 -6.99 0.34
N GLN A 45 -19.03 -7.62 -0.70
CA GLN A 45 -19.31 -9.06 -0.69
C GLN A 45 -18.05 -9.93 -0.62
N MET A 46 -16.87 -9.40 -0.99
CA MET A 46 -15.60 -10.15 -0.86
C MET A 46 -15.02 -10.08 0.55
N VAL A 47 -15.33 -9.05 1.33
CA VAL A 47 -14.81 -8.84 2.70
C VAL A 47 -15.50 -9.77 3.71
N SER A 48 -16.75 -10.17 3.47
CA SER A 48 -17.55 -10.93 4.44
C SER A 48 -17.23 -12.43 4.52
N ASN A 49 -16.48 -13.00 3.56
CA ASN A 49 -16.39 -14.46 3.40
C ASN A 49 -15.11 -15.10 3.95
N ASN A 50 -14.20 -14.35 4.57
CA ASN A 50 -13.08 -14.93 5.33
C ASN A 50 -13.47 -15.10 6.81
N SER A 51 -14.28 -16.12 7.09
CA SER A 51 -14.55 -16.57 8.46
C SER A 51 -13.32 -17.30 9.02
N LEU A 52 -12.33 -16.56 9.50
CA LEU A 52 -11.40 -17.12 10.48
C LEU A 52 -12.18 -17.37 11.78
N GLU A 53 -12.03 -18.56 12.35
CA GLU A 53 -12.71 -18.95 13.59
C GLU A 53 -12.41 -17.95 14.72
N SER A 54 -13.39 -17.69 15.58
CA SER A 54 -13.29 -16.78 16.74
C SER A 54 -12.16 -17.14 17.71
N SER A 55 -11.63 -18.36 17.63
CA SER A 55 -10.51 -18.89 18.43
C SER A 55 -9.14 -18.22 18.14
N GLN A 56 -9.02 -17.40 17.08
CA GLN A 56 -7.77 -16.75 16.67
C GLN A 56 -7.69 -15.24 16.96
N ILE A 57 -8.74 -14.64 17.54
CA ILE A 57 -8.79 -13.20 17.83
C ILE A 57 -8.39 -12.96 19.29
N TYR A 58 -7.28 -12.24 19.48
CA TYR A 58 -6.72 -11.94 20.80
C TYR A 58 -7.06 -10.53 21.29
N GLN A 59 -7.04 -9.54 20.40
CA GLN A 59 -7.30 -8.14 20.74
C GLN A 59 -8.06 -7.45 19.61
N SER A 60 -8.79 -6.39 19.95
CA SER A 60 -9.40 -5.48 18.96
C SER A 60 -9.07 -4.01 19.23
N GLN A 61 -9.10 -3.20 18.17
CA GLN A 61 -8.90 -1.74 18.27
C GLN A 61 -9.81 -0.96 17.34
N LYS A 62 -10.40 0.13 17.86
CA LYS A 62 -11.12 1.13 17.06
C LYS A 62 -10.12 1.90 16.20
N CYS A 63 -10.41 2.04 14.91
CA CYS A 63 -9.51 2.66 13.95
C CYS A 63 -10.23 3.54 12.93
N ILE A 64 -9.49 4.50 12.40
CA ILE A 64 -9.87 5.31 11.24
C ILE A 64 -8.86 5.04 10.12
N GLY A 65 -9.38 4.86 8.90
CA GLY A 65 -8.59 4.90 7.68
C GLY A 65 -9.11 6.00 6.75
N ILE A 66 -8.20 6.79 6.18
CA ILE A 66 -8.45 7.80 5.16
C ILE A 66 -7.66 7.45 3.90
N GLU A 67 -8.31 7.31 2.75
CA GLU A 67 -7.67 7.33 1.44
C GLU A 67 -7.92 8.69 0.78
N VAL A 68 -6.87 9.49 0.67
CA VAL A 68 -6.88 10.77 -0.04
C VAL A 68 -6.53 10.50 -1.50
N GLY A 69 -7.54 10.22 -2.30
CA GLY A 69 -7.41 10.05 -3.74
C GLY A 69 -7.44 11.38 -4.49
N GLY A 70 -7.00 11.34 -5.75
CA GLY A 70 -6.97 12.54 -6.58
C GLY A 70 -8.33 13.09 -7.00
N THR A 71 -9.34 12.23 -7.06
CA THR A 71 -10.71 12.55 -7.53
C THR A 71 -11.76 12.39 -6.44
N GLY A 72 -11.46 11.64 -5.39
CA GLY A 72 -12.33 11.41 -4.25
C GLY A 72 -11.54 10.99 -3.02
N ILE A 73 -12.15 11.20 -1.87
CA ILE A 73 -11.63 10.83 -0.55
C ILE A 73 -12.57 9.79 0.03
N TYR A 74 -11.99 8.72 0.56
CA TYR A 74 -12.69 7.69 1.32
C TYR A 74 -12.24 7.74 2.76
N ILE A 75 -13.21 7.64 3.67
CA ILE A 75 -12.95 7.58 5.10
C ILE A 75 -13.76 6.44 5.67
N GLY A 76 -13.12 5.61 6.47
CA GLY A 76 -13.77 4.53 7.21
C GLY A 76 -13.46 4.62 8.70
N TYR A 77 -14.47 4.34 9.51
CA TYR A 77 -14.33 3.98 10.91
C TYR A 77 -14.62 2.49 11.07
N GLY A 78 -13.80 1.79 11.85
CA GLY A 78 -13.96 0.36 12.03
C GLY A 78 -13.15 -0.23 13.18
N ILE A 79 -13.17 -1.55 13.27
CA ILE A 79 -12.48 -2.33 14.29
C ILE A 79 -11.46 -3.25 13.62
N LYS A 80 -10.19 -3.17 14.04
CA LYS A 80 -9.18 -4.16 13.69
C LYS A 80 -9.14 -5.26 14.72
N TYR A 81 -8.96 -6.49 14.27
CA TYR A 81 -8.76 -7.65 15.12
C TYR A 81 -7.35 -8.20 14.89
N PHE A 82 -6.69 -8.54 15.99
CA PHE A 82 -5.32 -9.01 16.02
C PHE A 82 -5.26 -10.46 16.53
N ASN A 83 -4.33 -11.25 16.00
CA ASN A 83 -4.00 -12.55 16.58
C ASN A 83 -3.00 -12.42 17.75
N SER A 84 -2.61 -13.54 18.34
CA SER A 84 -1.64 -13.61 19.44
C SER A 84 -0.25 -13.03 19.10
N ASP A 85 0.12 -12.98 17.83
CA ASP A 85 1.40 -12.43 17.36
C ASP A 85 1.32 -10.91 17.09
N GLY A 86 0.16 -10.28 17.37
CA GLY A 86 -0.08 -8.86 17.11
C GLY A 86 -0.28 -8.53 15.64
N LYS A 87 -0.51 -9.53 14.76
CA LYS A 87 -0.83 -9.32 13.35
C LYS A 87 -2.32 -9.04 13.18
N VAL A 88 -2.65 -8.08 12.32
CA VAL A 88 -4.05 -7.82 11.94
C VAL A 88 -4.55 -8.99 11.11
N VAL A 89 -5.62 -9.64 11.57
CA VAL A 89 -6.25 -10.78 10.87
C VAL A 89 -7.60 -10.44 10.27
N ARG A 90 -8.23 -9.37 10.75
CA ARG A 90 -9.53 -8.91 10.24
C ARG A 90 -9.71 -7.42 10.49
N ILE A 91 -10.39 -6.76 9.57
CA ILE A 91 -10.87 -5.39 9.73
C ILE A 91 -12.37 -5.38 9.44
N GLU A 92 -13.15 -4.84 10.38
CA GLU A 92 -14.59 -4.68 10.25
C GLU A 92 -14.92 -3.19 10.12
N ILE A 93 -15.47 -2.80 8.98
CA ILE A 93 -15.90 -1.43 8.73
C ILE A 93 -17.27 -1.22 9.39
N LYS A 94 -17.38 -0.19 10.22
CA LYS A 94 -18.62 0.17 10.92
C LYS A 94 -19.32 1.35 10.25
N GLU A 95 -18.54 2.34 9.83
CA GLU A 95 -19.05 3.53 9.15
C GLU A 95 -18.10 3.94 8.04
N LYS A 96 -18.63 4.52 6.97
CA LYS A 96 -17.84 5.01 5.84
C LYS A 96 -18.42 6.29 5.25
N LYS A 97 -17.55 7.12 4.69
CA LYS A 97 -17.92 8.31 3.94
C LYS A 97 -17.07 8.41 2.68
N TYR A 98 -17.71 8.83 1.60
CA TYR A 98 -17.05 9.21 0.35
C TYR A 98 -17.50 10.61 -0.03
N PHE A 99 -16.56 11.42 -0.51
CA PHE A 99 -16.84 12.71 -1.14
C PHE A 99 -15.74 13.06 -2.14
N ARG A 100 -15.99 14.05 -2.98
CA ARG A 100 -15.04 14.47 -4.02
C ARG A 100 -13.91 15.29 -3.43
N THR A 101 -12.68 15.01 -3.87
CA THR A 101 -11.50 15.79 -3.48
C THR A 101 -11.61 17.19 -4.05
N HIS A 102 -11.48 18.21 -3.19
CA HIS A 102 -11.43 19.60 -3.65
C HIS A 102 -10.04 19.89 -4.24
N GLN A 103 -9.94 20.04 -5.56
CA GLN A 103 -8.63 20.06 -6.25
C GLN A 103 -7.82 21.33 -6.01
N THR A 104 -8.49 22.46 -5.73
CA THR A 104 -7.87 23.79 -5.57
C THR A 104 -7.84 24.28 -4.14
N GLU A 105 -8.65 23.71 -3.25
CA GLU A 105 -8.79 24.16 -1.85
C GLU A 105 -8.76 22.95 -0.91
N PRO A 106 -7.57 22.41 -0.59
CA PRO A 106 -7.46 21.20 0.23
C PRO A 106 -8.11 21.34 1.61
N ASP A 107 -8.09 22.54 2.20
CA ASP A 107 -8.64 22.78 3.54
C ASP A 107 -10.14 22.46 3.63
N VAL A 108 -10.90 22.61 2.53
CA VAL A 108 -12.30 22.17 2.45
C VAL A 108 -12.40 20.66 2.65
N SER A 109 -11.54 19.90 1.96
CA SER A 109 -11.46 18.44 2.12
C SER A 109 -11.01 18.05 3.52
N ILE A 110 -10.04 18.76 4.11
CA ILE A 110 -9.57 18.48 5.47
C ILE A 110 -10.65 18.75 6.52
N ASN A 111 -11.45 19.80 6.37
CA ASN A 111 -12.59 20.06 7.26
C ASN A 111 -13.57 18.88 7.22
N GLU A 112 -13.94 18.45 6.02
CA GLU A 112 -14.88 17.35 5.84
C GLU A 112 -14.36 16.01 6.38
N ILE A 113 -13.04 15.77 6.26
CA ILE A 113 -12.36 14.66 6.91
C ILE A 113 -12.52 14.73 8.43
N CYS A 114 -12.15 15.86 9.03
CA CYS A 114 -12.11 16.01 10.48
C CYS A 114 -13.51 15.96 11.09
N GLU A 115 -14.52 16.53 10.43
CA GLU A 115 -15.93 16.45 10.84
C GLU A 115 -16.45 15.01 10.89
N PHE A 116 -16.00 14.13 9.99
CA PHE A 116 -16.34 12.72 10.06
C PHE A 116 -15.66 12.05 11.26
N ILE A 117 -14.36 12.28 11.43
CA ILE A 117 -13.54 11.61 12.46
C ILE A 117 -13.99 11.98 13.88
N GLN A 118 -14.33 13.25 14.11
CA GLN A 118 -14.72 13.77 15.43
C GLN A 118 -16.00 13.14 15.99
N LYS A 119 -16.76 12.39 15.17
CA LYS A 119 -17.94 11.62 15.61
C LYS A 119 -17.59 10.34 16.37
N PHE A 120 -16.33 9.91 16.32
CA PHE A 120 -15.91 8.61 16.80
C PHE A 120 -14.70 8.70 17.74
N GLU A 121 -14.70 7.88 18.78
CA GLU A 121 -13.48 7.56 19.51
C GLU A 121 -12.65 6.53 18.74
N PHE A 122 -11.36 6.78 18.58
CA PHE A 122 -10.46 5.88 17.86
C PHE A 122 -9.12 5.74 18.58
N GLN A 123 -8.46 4.61 18.40
CA GLN A 123 -7.13 4.31 18.97
C GLN A 123 -6.01 4.40 17.94
N SER A 124 -6.35 4.33 16.65
CA SER A 124 -5.39 4.47 15.55
C SER A 124 -6.02 5.21 14.36
N LEU A 125 -5.21 6.07 13.73
CA LEU A 125 -5.56 6.78 12.49
C LEU A 125 -4.45 6.51 11.47
N GLY A 126 -4.84 6.12 10.27
CA GLY A 126 -3.93 6.01 9.15
C GLY A 126 -4.46 6.77 7.93
N ILE A 127 -3.53 7.21 7.10
CA ILE A 127 -3.77 8.03 5.92
C ILE A 127 -2.95 7.42 4.78
N ALA A 128 -3.60 7.09 3.68
CA ALA A 128 -2.91 6.90 2.41
C ALA A 128 -3.27 8.05 1.49
N SER A 129 -2.31 8.55 0.75
CA SER A 129 -2.55 9.66 -0.16
C SER A 129 -1.95 9.39 -1.53
N PHE A 130 -2.54 10.03 -2.55
CA PHE A 130 -1.83 10.20 -3.82
C PHE A 130 -0.54 10.98 -3.59
N GLY A 131 0.49 10.63 -4.34
CA GLY A 131 1.84 11.19 -4.23
C GLY A 131 2.20 12.27 -5.26
N PRO A 132 3.49 12.64 -5.31
CA PRO A 132 4.57 12.12 -4.45
C PRO A 132 4.53 12.66 -3.01
N LEU A 133 4.95 11.87 -2.03
CA LEU A 133 4.85 12.17 -0.59
C LEU A 133 6.22 12.30 0.09
N CYS A 134 6.32 13.18 1.10
CA CYS A 134 7.42 13.16 2.05
C CYS A 134 7.10 12.18 3.20
N LEU A 135 7.78 11.03 3.20
CA LEU A 135 7.53 9.93 4.15
C LEU A 135 8.59 9.78 5.24
N ASN A 136 9.71 10.50 5.13
CA ASN A 136 10.75 10.48 6.14
C ASN A 136 10.30 11.26 7.38
N LYS A 137 10.04 10.55 8.49
CA LYS A 137 9.56 11.15 9.75
C LYS A 137 10.51 12.17 10.38
N ASN A 138 11.79 12.12 10.02
CA ASN A 138 12.80 13.06 10.51
C ASN A 138 12.89 14.33 9.65
N ASP A 139 12.19 14.36 8.52
CA ASP A 139 12.14 15.53 7.64
C ASP A 139 11.09 16.53 8.18
N PRO A 140 11.38 17.84 8.24
CA PRO A 140 10.40 18.87 8.60
C PRO A 140 9.13 18.84 7.75
N ASP A 141 9.22 18.33 6.52
CA ASP A 141 8.11 18.20 5.57
C ASP A 141 7.40 16.84 5.63
N TYR A 142 7.69 16.00 6.63
CA TYR A 142 6.97 14.73 6.83
C TYR A 142 5.46 14.94 6.78
N GLY A 143 4.79 14.14 5.96
CA GLY A 143 3.35 14.24 5.81
C GLY A 143 2.87 15.20 4.72
N ASN A 144 3.77 15.82 3.98
CA ASN A 144 3.43 16.70 2.87
C ASN A 144 3.15 15.89 1.58
N ILE A 145 2.16 16.36 0.82
CA ILE A 145 2.05 16.06 -0.61
C ILE A 145 2.95 17.04 -1.34
N THR A 146 3.92 16.55 -2.12
CA THR A 146 4.97 17.38 -2.73
C THR A 146 4.54 17.87 -4.13
N LYS A 147 5.21 17.45 -5.21
CA LYS A 147 4.98 17.93 -6.57
C LYS A 147 3.88 17.12 -7.27
N THR A 148 2.66 17.65 -7.30
CA THR A 148 1.49 17.01 -7.92
C THR A 148 0.84 17.91 -8.99
N PRO A 149 0.21 17.36 -10.05
CA PRO A 149 -0.53 18.18 -11.02
C PRO A 149 -1.74 18.93 -10.42
N LYS A 150 -2.14 18.61 -9.17
CA LYS A 150 -3.22 19.28 -8.46
C LYS A 150 -2.68 20.49 -7.72
N VAL A 151 -2.77 21.66 -8.35
CA VAL A 151 -2.10 22.89 -7.91
C VAL A 151 -2.36 23.21 -6.44
N GLY A 152 -3.60 23.04 -5.94
CA GLY A 152 -3.93 23.33 -4.54
C GLY A 152 -3.24 22.41 -3.53
N TRP A 153 -2.83 21.21 -3.95
CA TRP A 153 -2.23 20.19 -3.08
C TRP A 153 -0.69 20.16 -3.14
N GLN A 154 -0.06 21.04 -3.93
CA GLN A 154 1.39 21.09 -4.01
C GLN A 154 2.00 21.61 -2.70
N ASN A 155 2.98 20.87 -2.16
CA ASN A 155 3.62 21.12 -0.86
C ASN A 155 2.62 21.28 0.29
N TYR A 156 1.46 20.61 0.20
CA TYR A 156 0.40 20.74 1.21
C TYR A 156 0.70 19.85 2.44
N PRO A 157 0.71 20.39 3.67
CA PRO A 157 1.08 19.66 4.87
C PRO A 157 -0.08 18.84 5.45
N LEU A 158 -0.49 17.81 4.71
CA LEU A 158 -1.68 16.99 4.97
C LEU A 158 -1.73 16.43 6.40
N VAL A 159 -0.68 15.72 6.82
CA VAL A 159 -0.66 15.08 8.16
C VAL A 159 -0.72 16.14 9.26
N LYS A 160 0.05 17.23 9.12
CA LYS A 160 0.08 18.33 10.09
C LYS A 160 -1.28 18.99 10.23
N LYS A 161 -1.97 19.29 9.12
CA LYS A 161 -3.29 19.93 9.12
C LYS A 161 -4.37 19.08 9.78
N ILE A 162 -4.36 17.77 9.51
CA ILE A 162 -5.27 16.83 10.17
C ILE A 162 -4.93 16.72 11.67
N ALA A 163 -3.64 16.61 12.01
CA ALA A 163 -3.19 16.52 13.40
C ALA A 163 -3.57 17.76 14.23
N GLU A 164 -3.38 18.96 13.68
CA GLU A 164 -3.76 20.24 14.30
C GLU A 164 -5.27 20.30 14.60
N LYS A 165 -6.12 19.95 13.62
CA LYS A 165 -7.58 19.97 13.81
C LYS A 165 -8.09 18.92 14.79
N LEU A 166 -7.47 17.75 14.81
CA LEU A 166 -7.81 16.67 15.73
C LEU A 166 -7.12 16.79 17.09
N LYS A 167 -6.20 17.76 17.26
CA LYS A 167 -5.38 17.97 18.46
C LYS A 167 -4.62 16.69 18.88
N ILE A 168 -4.06 15.98 17.91
CA ILE A 168 -3.25 14.77 18.13
C ILE A 168 -1.81 14.97 17.66
N ASN A 169 -0.89 14.14 18.15
CA ASN A 169 0.50 14.18 17.69
C ASN A 169 0.60 13.66 16.24
N PRO A 170 1.12 14.43 15.27
CA PRO A 170 1.26 14.00 13.88
C PRO A 170 2.11 12.74 13.72
N GLN A 171 3.08 12.49 14.62
CA GLN A 171 3.93 11.29 14.60
C GLN A 171 3.16 10.00 14.93
N LYS A 172 1.96 10.11 15.51
CA LYS A 172 1.05 8.99 15.81
C LYS A 172 0.12 8.65 14.64
N ILE A 173 0.09 9.46 13.58
CA ILE A 173 -0.68 9.22 12.37
C ILE A 173 0.15 8.34 11.44
N GLY A 174 -0.37 7.17 11.09
CA GLY A 174 0.22 6.35 10.05
C GLY A 174 0.04 7.02 8.70
N PHE A 175 1.10 7.14 7.91
CA PHE A 175 1.07 7.86 6.63
C PHE A 175 1.92 7.15 5.58
N ASP A 176 1.36 6.94 4.40
CA ASP A 176 2.06 6.42 3.23
C ASP A 176 1.30 6.72 1.93
N THR A 177 1.78 6.21 0.80
CA THR A 177 1.07 6.29 -0.48
C THR A 177 -0.16 5.37 -0.51
N ASP A 178 -1.15 5.73 -1.32
CA ASP A 178 -2.31 4.89 -1.65
C ASP A 178 -1.91 3.47 -2.07
N VAL A 179 -0.89 3.33 -2.91
CA VAL A 179 -0.43 2.03 -3.40
C VAL A 179 0.37 1.22 -2.38
N ASN A 180 1.15 1.86 -1.50
CA ASN A 180 1.78 1.17 -0.37
C ASN A 180 0.71 0.68 0.64
N ALA A 181 -0.37 1.44 0.82
CA ALA A 181 -1.49 1.01 1.66
C ALA A 181 -2.14 -0.26 1.11
N CYS A 182 -2.40 -0.27 -0.19
CA CYS A 182 -2.92 -1.43 -0.89
C CYS A 182 -2.00 -2.62 -0.78
N GLY A 183 -0.70 -2.44 -1.07
CA GLY A 183 0.30 -3.49 -0.95
C GLY A 183 0.37 -4.08 0.47
N LEU A 184 0.40 -3.23 1.50
CA LEU A 184 0.46 -3.69 2.89
C LEU A 184 -0.74 -4.53 3.29
N ALA A 185 -1.94 -4.10 2.89
CA ALA A 185 -3.12 -4.86 3.26
C ALA A 185 -3.30 -6.12 2.41
N GLU A 186 -2.88 -6.14 1.14
CA GLU A 186 -2.77 -7.40 0.37
C GLU A 186 -1.76 -8.36 1.03
N ALA A 187 -0.61 -7.87 1.47
CA ALA A 187 0.39 -8.70 2.15
C ALA A 187 -0.10 -9.25 3.49
N ARG A 188 -0.89 -8.46 4.25
CA ARG A 188 -1.34 -8.83 5.60
C ARG A 188 -2.66 -9.62 5.62
N LEU A 189 -3.58 -9.29 4.72
CA LEU A 189 -4.97 -9.77 4.75
C LEU A 189 -5.37 -10.49 3.45
N GLY A 190 -4.61 -10.34 2.37
CA GLY A 190 -4.95 -10.92 1.06
C GLY A 190 -4.93 -12.45 1.04
N ASN A 191 -4.31 -13.09 2.04
CA ASN A 191 -4.19 -14.55 2.14
C ASN A 191 -3.69 -15.17 0.82
N HIS A 192 -2.61 -14.61 0.28
CA HIS A 192 -2.01 -15.08 -0.95
C HIS A 192 -1.24 -16.37 -0.73
N LEU A 193 -1.42 -17.33 -1.64
CA LEU A 193 -0.84 -18.66 -1.51
C LEU A 193 0.68 -18.57 -1.44
N ASN A 194 1.28 -19.15 -0.39
CA ASN A 194 2.72 -19.20 -0.16
C ASN A 194 3.42 -17.82 -0.14
N VAL A 195 2.67 -16.74 0.10
CA VAL A 195 3.25 -15.41 0.28
C VAL A 195 3.56 -15.22 1.74
N ARG A 196 4.84 -14.98 2.04
CA ARG A 196 5.29 -14.69 3.39
C ARG A 196 5.09 -13.23 3.67
N ASN A 197 5.62 -12.35 2.81
CA ASN A 197 5.83 -10.94 3.12
C ASN A 197 6.36 -10.09 1.95
N ASN A 198 6.63 -10.67 0.76
CA ASN A 198 7.19 -9.95 -0.37
C ASN A 198 6.17 -9.83 -1.50
N LEU A 199 5.56 -8.66 -1.65
CA LEU A 199 4.43 -8.44 -2.55
C LEU A 199 4.57 -7.11 -3.25
N ILE A 200 4.21 -7.06 -4.53
CA ILE A 200 4.06 -5.81 -5.26
C ILE A 200 2.58 -5.60 -5.56
N TYR A 201 2.08 -4.42 -5.27
CA TYR A 201 0.75 -3.99 -5.68
C TYR A 201 0.86 -2.93 -6.77
N ILE A 202 0.11 -3.09 -7.85
CA ILE A 202 0.08 -2.17 -8.98
C ILE A 202 -1.38 -1.76 -9.21
N THR A 203 -1.68 -0.47 -9.19
CA THR A 203 -3.01 0.04 -9.57
C THR A 203 -2.96 0.59 -10.98
N ILE A 204 -3.90 0.18 -11.84
CA ILE A 204 -3.98 0.63 -13.24
C ILE A 204 -5.36 1.27 -13.51
N GLY A 205 -5.36 2.56 -13.78
CA GLY A 205 -6.59 3.32 -14.02
C GLY A 205 -6.32 4.68 -14.67
N THR A 206 -6.63 5.77 -13.96
CA THR A 206 -6.33 7.14 -14.41
C THR A 206 -4.82 7.39 -14.51
N GLY A 207 -4.05 6.75 -13.64
CA GLY A 207 -2.59 6.66 -13.67
C GLY A 207 -2.15 5.23 -13.38
N VAL A 208 -0.84 5.05 -13.16
CA VAL A 208 -0.27 3.78 -12.70
C VAL A 208 0.58 4.02 -11.46
N GLY A 209 0.13 3.48 -10.32
CA GLY A 209 0.88 3.54 -9.06
C GLY A 209 1.39 2.16 -8.67
N VAL A 210 2.52 2.11 -7.96
CA VAL A 210 3.21 0.87 -7.59
C VAL A 210 3.64 0.93 -6.13
N GLY A 211 3.13 0.01 -5.33
CA GLY A 211 3.57 -0.23 -3.96
C GLY A 211 4.41 -1.49 -3.89
N ILE A 212 5.60 -1.40 -3.29
CA ILE A 212 6.53 -2.53 -3.16
C ILE A 212 6.67 -2.85 -1.68
N ILE A 213 6.24 -4.04 -1.28
CA ILE A 213 6.29 -4.54 0.09
C ILE A 213 7.36 -5.62 0.16
N MET A 214 8.44 -5.37 0.89
CA MET A 214 9.53 -6.31 1.10
C MET A 214 9.71 -6.58 2.59
N ASN A 215 9.83 -7.84 2.96
CA ASN A 215 9.89 -8.31 4.35
C ASN A 215 8.70 -7.81 5.19
N GLY A 216 7.52 -7.67 4.57
CA GLY A 216 6.27 -7.31 5.20
C GLY A 216 6.03 -5.80 5.25
N GLU A 217 6.93 -5.02 4.66
CA GLU A 217 7.02 -3.58 4.90
C GLU A 217 7.26 -2.79 3.61
N PRO A 218 6.71 -1.57 3.49
CA PRO A 218 6.88 -0.78 2.28
C PRO A 218 8.35 -0.43 2.06
N VAL A 219 8.79 -0.49 0.81
CA VAL A 219 10.09 0.02 0.41
C VAL A 219 10.05 1.55 0.48
N HIS A 220 10.78 2.10 1.45
CA HIS A 220 11.09 3.52 1.54
C HIS A 220 12.59 3.71 1.35
N GLY A 221 12.97 4.48 0.33
CA GLY A 221 14.35 4.89 0.10
C GLY A 221 14.49 6.41 0.22
N LEU A 222 15.26 7.01 -0.68
CA LEU A 222 15.27 8.47 -0.84
C LEU A 222 13.87 9.02 -1.20
N MET A 223 13.08 8.22 -1.91
CA MET A 223 11.68 8.46 -2.25
C MET A 223 10.90 7.15 -2.16
N HIS A 224 9.56 7.23 -2.20
CA HIS A 224 8.76 6.03 -2.46
C HIS A 224 8.84 5.63 -3.94
N PRO A 225 8.60 4.36 -4.29
CA PRO A 225 8.58 3.91 -5.68
C PRO A 225 7.58 4.68 -6.54
N GLU A 226 7.99 5.00 -7.77
CA GLU A 226 7.17 5.60 -8.85
C GLU A 226 7.24 4.71 -10.09
N GLY A 227 7.05 3.40 -9.89
CA GLY A 227 7.28 2.38 -10.93
C GLY A 227 6.42 2.55 -12.19
N GLY A 228 5.26 3.20 -12.08
CA GLY A 228 4.42 3.54 -13.24
C GLY A 228 5.08 4.49 -14.25
N HIS A 229 6.15 5.18 -13.85
CA HIS A 229 6.95 6.04 -14.73
C HIS A 229 8.17 5.34 -15.33
N MET A 230 8.36 4.04 -15.13
CA MET A 230 9.38 3.28 -15.86
C MET A 230 9.11 3.32 -17.36
N LEU A 231 10.17 3.56 -18.14
CA LEU A 231 10.11 3.50 -19.61
C LEU A 231 9.94 2.04 -20.05
N ILE A 232 9.05 1.81 -21.02
CA ILE A 232 8.76 0.46 -21.52
C ILE A 232 8.93 0.42 -23.05
N PRO A 233 9.56 -0.62 -23.62
CA PRO A 233 9.64 -0.81 -25.06
C PRO A 233 8.26 -0.80 -25.71
N LYS A 234 8.11 -0.07 -26.83
CA LYS A 234 6.84 0.02 -27.55
C LYS A 234 6.43 -1.34 -28.13
N HIS A 235 5.13 -1.60 -28.12
CA HIS A 235 4.56 -2.74 -28.84
C HIS A 235 4.66 -2.48 -30.36
N LYS A 236 4.95 -3.50 -31.17
CA LYS A 236 5.12 -3.37 -32.63
C LYS A 236 3.90 -2.75 -33.34
N LYS A 237 2.69 -3.02 -32.83
CA LYS A 237 1.44 -2.43 -33.36
C LYS A 237 1.14 -1.02 -32.83
N ASP A 238 2.03 -0.44 -32.03
CA ASP A 238 1.78 0.79 -31.26
C ASP A 238 2.95 1.78 -31.34
N GLU A 239 3.83 1.63 -32.35
CA GLU A 239 5.06 2.42 -32.51
C GLU A 239 4.78 3.94 -32.65
N ASN A 240 3.65 4.28 -33.28
CA ASN A 240 3.25 5.66 -33.54
C ASN A 240 2.59 6.36 -32.34
N TYR A 241 2.20 5.62 -31.29
CA TYR A 241 1.62 6.24 -30.12
C TYR A 241 2.73 6.79 -29.20
N GLU A 242 2.68 8.08 -28.89
CA GLU A 242 3.72 8.73 -28.09
C GLU A 242 3.58 8.46 -26.60
N GLY A 243 2.34 8.37 -26.11
CA GLY A 243 2.04 8.29 -24.69
C GLY A 243 1.27 9.48 -24.14
N SER A 244 0.42 9.23 -23.14
CA SER A 244 -0.43 10.26 -22.51
C SER A 244 0.24 11.00 -21.35
N CYS A 245 1.28 10.42 -20.74
CA CYS A 245 1.97 11.01 -19.61
C CYS A 245 2.63 12.33 -20.00
N ILE A 246 2.39 13.39 -19.22
CA ILE A 246 2.91 14.72 -19.53
C ILE A 246 4.42 14.86 -19.31
N PHE A 247 5.00 14.00 -18.47
CA PHE A 247 6.42 14.05 -18.11
C PHE A 247 7.27 13.21 -19.07
N HIS A 248 6.90 11.96 -19.27
CA HIS A 248 7.79 10.97 -19.91
C HIS A 248 7.28 10.45 -21.25
N LYS A 249 6.00 10.70 -21.59
CA LYS A 249 5.34 10.14 -22.77
C LYS A 249 5.31 8.60 -22.75
N ASN A 250 6.39 7.92 -23.11
CA ASN A 250 6.49 6.46 -23.26
C ASN A 250 6.84 5.69 -21.97
N CYS A 251 6.50 6.23 -20.79
CA CYS A 251 6.48 5.44 -19.56
C CYS A 251 5.25 4.54 -19.49
N LEU A 252 5.27 3.51 -18.65
CA LEU A 252 4.16 2.57 -18.50
C LEU A 252 2.80 3.28 -18.35
N GLU A 253 2.68 4.21 -17.41
CA GLU A 253 1.45 5.00 -17.20
C GLU A 253 0.98 5.66 -18.50
N GLY A 254 1.90 6.33 -19.19
CA GLY A 254 1.63 6.98 -20.45
C GLY A 254 1.23 6.00 -21.56
N MET A 255 1.55 4.72 -21.43
CA MET A 255 1.17 3.69 -22.40
C MET A 255 -0.14 2.98 -22.04
N VAL A 256 -0.52 2.86 -20.76
CA VAL A 256 -1.63 1.96 -20.36
C VAL A 256 -2.83 2.60 -19.67
N ASN A 257 -2.73 3.84 -19.19
CA ASN A 257 -3.85 4.46 -18.46
C ASN A 257 -5.12 4.65 -19.33
N ASN A 258 -6.24 4.98 -18.68
CA ASN A 258 -7.53 5.19 -19.36
C ASN A 258 -7.46 6.22 -20.49
N LEU A 259 -6.70 7.31 -20.29
CA LEU A 259 -6.54 8.35 -21.31
C LEU A 259 -5.77 7.82 -22.53
N SER A 260 -4.79 6.95 -22.31
CA SER A 260 -4.01 6.33 -23.38
C SER A 260 -4.83 5.38 -24.22
N ILE A 261 -5.68 4.57 -23.58
CA ILE A 261 -6.62 3.70 -24.28
C ILE A 261 -7.61 4.54 -25.08
N ALA A 262 -8.23 5.56 -24.45
CA ALA A 262 -9.18 6.45 -25.11
C ALA A 262 -8.57 7.15 -26.34
N LYS A 263 -7.34 7.67 -26.24
CA LYS A 263 -6.63 8.31 -27.36
C LYS A 263 -6.42 7.35 -28.53
N ARG A 264 -5.99 6.10 -28.27
CA ARG A 264 -5.80 5.10 -29.34
C ARG A 264 -7.10 4.70 -30.01
N LYS A 265 -8.22 4.68 -29.27
CA LYS A 265 -9.55 4.38 -29.83
C LYS A 265 -10.28 5.60 -30.40
N GLY A 266 -9.71 6.80 -30.30
CA GLY A 266 -10.33 8.04 -30.77
C GLY A 266 -11.54 8.48 -29.92
N PHE A 267 -11.66 8.02 -28.68
CA PHE A 267 -12.75 8.37 -27.79
C PHE A 267 -12.60 9.80 -27.24
N LYS A 268 -13.74 10.50 -27.11
CA LYS A 268 -13.77 11.85 -26.55
C LYS A 268 -13.94 11.82 -25.03
N ASP A 269 -14.62 10.81 -24.51
CA ASP A 269 -14.81 10.59 -23.08
C ASP A 269 -14.09 9.31 -22.65
N VAL A 270 -13.21 9.42 -21.65
CA VAL A 270 -12.45 8.27 -21.12
C VAL A 270 -13.35 7.18 -20.55
N MET A 271 -14.60 7.50 -20.20
CA MET A 271 -15.58 6.52 -19.73
C MET A 271 -15.98 5.52 -20.82
N GLU A 272 -15.80 5.85 -22.09
CA GLU A 272 -16.10 4.97 -23.23
C GLU A 272 -15.20 3.72 -23.25
N VAL A 273 -14.02 3.79 -22.62
CA VAL A 273 -13.11 2.64 -22.46
C VAL A 273 -13.79 1.46 -21.76
N GLY A 274 -14.73 1.72 -20.85
CA GLY A 274 -15.49 0.68 -20.17
C GLY A 274 -16.39 -0.15 -21.10
N ASN A 275 -16.79 0.42 -22.24
CA ASN A 275 -17.70 -0.21 -23.20
C ASN A 275 -16.99 -1.07 -24.25
N LEU A 276 -15.66 -1.02 -24.30
CA LEU A 276 -14.87 -1.88 -25.17
C LEU A 276 -15.12 -3.35 -24.81
N LYS A 277 -15.28 -4.17 -25.85
CA LYS A 277 -15.45 -5.62 -25.72
C LYS A 277 -14.14 -6.29 -25.32
N ASP A 278 -14.21 -7.47 -24.72
CA ASP A 278 -13.04 -8.22 -24.25
C ASP A 278 -12.15 -8.74 -25.40
N ASP A 279 -12.69 -8.86 -26.61
CA ASP A 279 -12.00 -9.28 -27.84
C ASP A 279 -11.33 -8.12 -28.61
N ASP A 280 -11.41 -6.87 -28.12
CA ASP A 280 -10.74 -5.74 -28.75
C ASP A 280 -9.22 -5.88 -28.66
N GLU A 281 -8.53 -5.71 -29.79
CA GLU A 281 -7.06 -5.89 -29.91
C GLU A 281 -6.26 -4.97 -28.99
N ILE A 282 -6.86 -3.88 -28.52
CA ILE A 282 -6.21 -2.97 -27.56
C ILE A 282 -5.79 -3.71 -26.28
N TRP A 283 -6.54 -4.72 -25.87
CA TRP A 283 -6.23 -5.46 -24.65
C TRP A 283 -4.97 -6.32 -24.79
N ASP A 284 -4.61 -6.74 -26.00
CA ASP A 284 -3.33 -7.41 -26.25
C ASP A 284 -2.16 -6.45 -26.13
N ILE A 285 -2.33 -5.20 -26.60
CA ILE A 285 -1.33 -4.14 -26.47
C ILE A 285 -1.14 -3.76 -25.00
N ILE A 286 -2.24 -3.59 -24.24
CA ILE A 286 -2.19 -3.28 -22.81
C ILE A 286 -1.57 -4.42 -22.01
N ALA A 287 -1.96 -5.67 -22.28
CA ALA A 287 -1.38 -6.83 -21.62
C ALA A 287 0.13 -6.96 -21.91
N TYR A 288 0.58 -6.65 -23.12
CA TYR A 288 2.02 -6.61 -23.44
C TYR A 288 2.76 -5.62 -22.53
N TYR A 289 2.33 -4.36 -22.46
CA TYR A 289 3.01 -3.36 -21.63
C TYR A 289 3.05 -3.74 -20.16
N LEU A 290 1.95 -4.29 -19.63
CA LEU A 290 1.88 -4.75 -18.25
C LEU A 290 2.76 -5.98 -17.99
N SER A 291 2.84 -6.92 -18.94
CA SER A 291 3.71 -8.10 -18.82
C SER A 291 5.19 -7.74 -18.81
N VAL A 292 5.64 -6.83 -19.69
CA VAL A 292 7.02 -6.32 -19.68
C VAL A 292 7.34 -5.63 -18.35
N PHE A 293 6.39 -4.86 -17.82
CA PHE A 293 6.56 -4.23 -16.53
C PHE A 293 6.66 -5.23 -15.38
N CYS A 294 5.78 -6.23 -15.35
CA CYS A 294 5.83 -7.30 -14.35
C CYS A 294 7.15 -8.06 -14.41
N ALA A 295 7.68 -8.33 -15.60
CA ALA A 295 8.98 -8.96 -15.78
C ALA A 295 10.11 -8.11 -15.17
N ASN A 296 10.14 -6.81 -15.48
CA ASN A 296 11.14 -5.90 -14.92
C ASN A 296 11.10 -5.87 -13.38
N LEU A 297 9.90 -5.84 -12.79
CA LEU A 297 9.76 -5.88 -11.33
C LEU A 297 10.15 -7.25 -10.75
N ALA A 298 9.86 -8.35 -11.45
CA ALA A 298 10.31 -9.68 -11.04
C ALA A 298 11.83 -9.75 -10.99
N TYR A 299 12.52 -9.21 -12.01
CA TYR A 299 13.98 -9.23 -12.09
C TYR A 299 14.66 -8.38 -11.02
N VAL A 300 14.06 -7.23 -10.67
CA VAL A 300 14.67 -6.27 -9.73
C VAL A 300 14.30 -6.57 -8.28
N CYS A 301 13.05 -6.92 -8.03
CA CYS A 301 12.52 -7.03 -6.67
C CYS A 301 12.34 -8.46 -6.17
N SER A 302 12.31 -9.45 -7.07
CA SER A 302 12.04 -10.87 -6.72
C SER A 302 10.86 -11.04 -5.74
N PRO A 303 9.66 -10.48 -6.03
CA PRO A 303 8.52 -10.62 -5.14
C PRO A 303 8.02 -12.07 -5.12
N GLU A 304 7.21 -12.42 -4.13
CA GLU A 304 6.49 -13.71 -4.11
C GLU A 304 5.22 -13.65 -4.97
N VAL A 305 4.63 -12.46 -5.13
CA VAL A 305 3.44 -12.21 -5.96
C VAL A 305 3.37 -10.75 -6.42
N ILE A 306 2.76 -10.53 -7.58
CA ILE A 306 2.37 -9.22 -8.08
C ILE A 306 0.84 -9.16 -8.16
N VAL A 307 0.25 -8.22 -7.41
CA VAL A 307 -1.19 -7.95 -7.37
C VAL A 307 -1.51 -6.81 -8.31
N LEU A 308 -2.39 -7.03 -9.28
CA LEU A 308 -2.79 -6.04 -10.28
C LEU A 308 -4.21 -5.54 -10.00
N GLY A 309 -4.35 -4.35 -9.44
CA GLY A 309 -5.63 -3.69 -9.17
C GLY A 309 -5.96 -2.52 -10.10
N GLY A 310 -6.99 -1.76 -9.72
CA GLY A 310 -7.42 -0.56 -10.44
C GLY A 310 -8.52 -0.82 -11.47
N GLY A 311 -9.06 0.28 -12.02
CA GLY A 311 -10.25 0.27 -12.87
C GLY A 311 -10.10 -0.54 -14.15
N ILE A 312 -8.90 -0.56 -14.76
CA ILE A 312 -8.63 -1.33 -15.98
C ILE A 312 -8.60 -2.83 -15.67
N MET A 313 -8.01 -3.22 -14.54
CA MET A 313 -7.90 -4.62 -14.10
C MET A 313 -9.22 -5.24 -13.59
N LYS A 314 -10.33 -4.48 -13.61
CA LYS A 314 -11.68 -5.06 -13.47
C LYS A 314 -12.01 -5.99 -14.63
N ARG A 315 -11.36 -5.81 -15.78
CA ARG A 315 -11.52 -6.66 -16.95
C ARG A 315 -10.72 -7.95 -16.77
N LYS A 316 -11.42 -9.02 -16.37
CA LYS A 316 -10.80 -10.28 -15.94
C LYS A 316 -9.92 -10.95 -17.01
N ILE A 317 -10.23 -10.77 -18.31
CA ILE A 317 -9.43 -11.32 -19.42
C ILE A 317 -7.97 -10.84 -19.40
N LEU A 318 -7.69 -9.69 -18.77
CA LEU A 318 -6.34 -9.13 -18.72
C LEU A 318 -5.40 -9.96 -17.85
N TYR A 319 -5.86 -10.62 -16.79
CA TYR A 319 -4.96 -11.44 -15.96
C TYR A 319 -4.36 -12.60 -16.76
N GLU A 320 -5.20 -13.33 -17.50
CA GLU A 320 -4.76 -14.41 -18.39
C GLU A 320 -3.84 -13.88 -19.50
N LYS A 321 -4.22 -12.81 -20.18
CA LYS A 321 -3.39 -12.22 -21.25
C LYS A 321 -2.02 -11.73 -20.74
N ILE A 322 -1.97 -11.18 -19.53
CA ILE A 322 -0.71 -10.72 -18.91
C ILE A 322 0.14 -11.91 -18.51
N ALA A 323 -0.46 -12.94 -17.89
CA ALA A 323 0.25 -14.15 -17.48
C ALA A 323 0.89 -14.86 -18.69
N ASN A 324 0.13 -15.11 -19.75
CA ASN A 324 0.64 -15.76 -20.97
C ASN A 324 1.82 -14.98 -21.58
N LYS A 325 1.70 -13.65 -21.69
CA LYS A 325 2.77 -12.80 -22.24
C LYS A 325 3.98 -12.72 -21.30
N LEU A 326 3.77 -12.77 -20.00
CA LEU A 326 4.85 -12.79 -19.02
C LEU A 326 5.62 -14.11 -19.09
N GLU A 327 4.92 -15.24 -19.28
CA GLU A 327 5.55 -16.54 -19.53
C GLU A 327 6.41 -16.51 -20.80
N ASP A 328 5.89 -15.95 -21.90
CA ASP A 328 6.66 -15.74 -23.14
C ASP A 328 7.91 -14.87 -22.90
N ILE A 329 7.81 -13.83 -22.07
CA ILE A 329 8.94 -12.94 -21.75
C ILE A 329 9.98 -13.64 -20.88
N PHE A 330 9.54 -14.43 -19.90
CA PHE A 330 10.47 -15.22 -19.08
C PHE A 330 11.21 -16.23 -19.94
N ASN A 331 10.53 -16.92 -20.87
CA ASN A 331 11.20 -17.86 -21.79
C ASN A 331 12.15 -18.84 -21.05
N GLY A 332 11.72 -19.30 -19.88
CA GLY A 332 12.50 -20.16 -18.98
C GLY A 332 13.47 -19.45 -18.02
N TYR A 333 13.57 -18.12 -18.02
CA TYR A 333 14.42 -17.34 -17.12
C TYR A 333 13.77 -16.01 -16.66
N PRO A 334 13.61 -15.78 -15.34
CA PRO A 334 13.93 -16.66 -14.22
C PRO A 334 12.89 -17.78 -14.08
N VAL A 335 13.27 -18.82 -13.34
CA VAL A 335 12.33 -19.88 -12.95
C VAL A 335 11.58 -19.43 -11.70
N LEU A 336 10.24 -19.47 -11.76
CA LEU A 336 9.38 -19.32 -10.59
C LEU A 336 9.35 -20.63 -9.80
N TYR A 337 10.07 -20.69 -8.68
CA TYR A 337 10.13 -21.91 -7.87
C TYR A 337 8.76 -22.26 -7.29
N LYS A 338 8.22 -23.42 -7.68
CA LYS A 338 6.96 -23.99 -7.19
C LYS A 338 5.72 -23.09 -7.42
N LYS A 339 5.76 -22.23 -8.44
CA LYS A 339 4.68 -21.29 -8.74
C LYS A 339 4.50 -21.14 -10.25
N SER A 340 3.27 -21.17 -10.72
CA SER A 340 2.92 -20.82 -12.10
C SER A 340 2.95 -19.30 -12.30
N VAL A 341 2.93 -18.82 -13.54
CA VAL A 341 2.84 -17.38 -13.81
C VAL A 341 1.46 -16.84 -13.40
N GLU A 342 0.41 -17.66 -13.51
CA GLU A 342 -0.95 -17.37 -13.08
C GLU A 342 -1.05 -17.19 -11.56
N ASP A 343 -0.29 -17.98 -10.78
CA ASP A 343 -0.21 -17.82 -9.32
C ASP A 343 0.70 -16.64 -8.91
N PHE A 344 1.55 -16.17 -9.83
CA PHE A 344 2.45 -15.05 -9.63
C PHE A 344 1.78 -13.70 -9.91
N ILE A 345 0.84 -13.64 -10.86
CA ILE A 345 0.03 -12.46 -11.17
C ILE A 345 -1.40 -12.67 -10.72
N CYS A 346 -1.87 -11.94 -9.71
CA CYS A 346 -3.22 -12.14 -9.18
C CYS A 346 -4.05 -10.86 -9.04
N ALA A 347 -5.35 -11.04 -8.96
CA ALA A 347 -6.29 -9.97 -8.60
C ALA A 347 -6.14 -9.58 -7.11
N PRO A 348 -6.51 -8.34 -6.73
CA PRO A 348 -6.63 -7.94 -5.34
C PRO A 348 -7.61 -8.86 -4.62
N LYS A 349 -7.23 -9.34 -3.44
CA LYS A 349 -8.09 -10.16 -2.57
C LYS A 349 -8.62 -9.35 -1.39
N CYS A 350 -8.06 -8.18 -1.15
CA CYS A 350 -8.52 -7.24 -0.14
C CYS A 350 -9.14 -6.02 -0.80
N VAL A 351 -10.36 -5.72 -0.37
CA VAL A 351 -10.95 -4.41 -0.63
C VAL A 351 -10.54 -3.52 0.52
N ILE A 352 -9.62 -2.61 0.26
CA ILE A 352 -9.12 -1.73 1.30
C ILE A 352 -9.81 -0.40 1.13
N LEU A 353 -10.82 -0.18 1.95
CA LEU A 353 -11.29 1.17 2.27
C LEU A 353 -10.48 1.82 3.40
N MET A 354 -9.52 1.11 4.03
CA MET A 354 -8.90 1.63 5.24
C MET A 354 -7.39 1.42 5.29
N THR A 355 -6.73 2.54 5.05
CA THR A 355 -5.35 2.93 5.33
C THR A 355 -5.00 2.87 6.82
N SER A 356 -5.80 2.20 7.64
CA SER A 356 -5.55 2.04 9.06
C SER A 356 -4.44 1.02 9.33
N THR A 357 -3.93 0.29 8.34
CA THR A 357 -2.78 -0.64 8.49
C THR A 357 -1.46 0.06 8.85
N PHE A 358 -1.38 1.39 8.77
CA PHE A 358 -0.15 2.16 8.94
C PHE A 358 0.34 2.38 10.38
N LYS A 359 -0.13 1.62 11.37
CA LYS A 359 0.60 1.55 12.65
C LYS A 359 1.61 0.42 12.60
N TYR A 360 2.81 0.78 12.14
CA TYR A 360 4.04 0.08 12.44
C TYR A 360 4.31 0.10 13.95
N ASN A 361 4.58 -1.08 14.51
CA ASN A 361 5.35 -1.43 15.71
C ASN A 361 5.20 -0.71 17.07
N HIS A 362 4.48 0.40 17.24
CA HIS A 362 4.25 0.95 18.61
C HIS A 362 3.14 0.24 19.38
N LEU A 363 2.65 -0.90 18.88
CA LEU A 363 2.00 -1.89 19.73
C LEU A 363 2.98 -2.94 20.25
N ASN A 364 4.24 -2.98 19.81
CA ASN A 364 5.27 -3.70 20.56
C ASN A 364 5.53 -3.09 21.94
N ASP A 365 5.07 -1.86 22.19
CA ASP A 365 5.20 -1.21 23.50
C ASP A 365 4.02 -1.51 24.45
N CYS A 366 2.93 -2.13 23.97
CA CYS A 366 1.76 -2.45 24.81
C CYS A 366 1.12 -3.82 24.56
N ILE A 367 1.55 -4.56 23.54
CA ILE A 367 1.29 -5.99 23.42
C ILE A 367 2.50 -6.64 24.07
N PHE A 368 2.27 -7.40 25.12
CA PHE A 368 3.26 -8.31 25.67
C PHE A 368 3.84 -9.11 24.51
N LYS A 369 5.01 -8.71 23.98
CA LYS A 369 5.91 -9.68 23.37
C LYS A 369 6.02 -10.74 24.44
N LYS A 370 5.47 -11.93 24.19
CA LYS A 370 5.78 -13.06 25.06
C LYS A 370 7.30 -13.16 24.98
N ILE A 371 7.97 -12.66 26.02
CA ILE A 371 9.41 -12.75 26.15
C ILE A 371 9.67 -14.25 26.18
N ILE A 372 10.12 -14.80 25.05
CA ILE A 372 10.43 -16.23 24.94
C ILE A 372 11.58 -16.55 25.89
N TRP A 373 12.50 -15.59 26.04
CA TRP A 373 13.56 -15.61 27.02
C TRP A 373 14.05 -14.19 27.31
N GLN A 374 14.38 -13.91 28.57
CA GLN A 374 15.13 -12.73 29.01
C GLN A 374 16.33 -13.17 29.84
N SER A 375 17.41 -12.40 29.79
CA SER A 375 18.65 -12.69 30.53
C SER A 375 18.55 -12.46 32.05
N GLU A 376 17.46 -11.85 32.54
CA GLU A 376 17.23 -11.55 33.96
C GLU A 376 18.37 -10.75 34.63
N ASN A 377 19.14 -9.98 33.85
CA ASN A 377 20.23 -9.19 34.40
C ASN A 377 19.73 -8.15 35.38
N LYS A 378 20.31 -8.13 36.58
CA LYS A 378 20.12 -7.04 37.55
C LYS A 378 20.82 -5.74 37.15
N TYR A 379 21.74 -5.79 36.19
CA TYR A 379 22.59 -4.67 35.82
C TYR A 379 22.11 -3.97 34.55
N VAL A 380 22.01 -2.64 34.62
CA VAL A 380 21.70 -1.78 33.48
C VAL A 380 22.99 -1.49 32.70
N GLY A 381 23.00 -1.76 31.40
CA GLY A 381 24.10 -1.44 30.48
C GLY A 381 23.73 -0.35 29.46
N GLN A 382 24.66 0.00 28.59
CA GLN A 382 24.45 0.98 27.51
C GLN A 382 24.45 0.32 26.13
N GLU A 383 23.47 0.67 25.30
CA GLU A 383 23.36 0.19 23.92
C GLU A 383 24.51 0.68 23.01
N PRO A 384 24.86 -0.05 21.93
CA PRO A 384 24.31 -1.35 21.51
C PRO A 384 24.77 -2.52 22.39
N PHE A 385 23.94 -3.56 22.46
CA PHE A 385 24.25 -4.81 23.17
C PHE A 385 24.68 -5.91 22.19
N HIS A 386 25.61 -6.77 22.63
CA HIS A 386 26.13 -7.85 21.80
C HIS A 386 26.10 -9.18 22.57
N LEU A 387 25.44 -10.19 22.00
CA LEU A 387 25.52 -11.57 22.46
C LEU A 387 26.69 -12.26 21.74
N ARG A 388 27.61 -12.85 22.50
CA ARG A 388 28.80 -13.53 21.95
C ARG A 388 28.94 -14.91 22.53
N MET A 389 29.12 -15.90 21.66
CA MET A 389 29.68 -17.19 22.04
C MET A 389 31.21 -17.04 22.11
N GLN A 390 31.79 -17.31 23.28
CA GLN A 390 33.23 -17.25 23.50
C GLN A 390 33.89 -18.60 23.19
N ASP A 391 35.21 -18.58 23.00
CA ASP A 391 36.00 -19.77 22.63
C ASP A 391 36.15 -20.78 23.79
N ASP A 392 35.77 -20.38 25.00
CA ASP A 392 35.72 -21.23 26.20
C ASP A 392 34.35 -21.88 26.44
N GLY A 393 33.41 -21.68 25.51
CA GLY A 393 32.05 -22.23 25.57
C GLY A 393 31.05 -21.37 26.34
N ASN A 394 31.48 -20.21 26.83
CA ASN A 394 30.60 -19.32 27.55
C ASN A 394 29.83 -18.39 26.60
N CYS A 395 28.52 -18.25 26.81
CA CYS A 395 27.71 -17.28 26.08
C CYS A 395 27.46 -16.04 26.94
N VAL A 396 27.90 -14.87 26.46
CA VAL A 396 27.96 -13.63 27.23
C VAL A 396 27.23 -12.49 26.51
N ILE A 397 26.48 -11.69 27.26
CA ILE A 397 25.92 -10.42 26.77
C ILE A 397 26.83 -9.28 27.23
N TYR A 398 27.26 -8.46 26.27
CA TYR A 398 28.08 -7.28 26.48
C TYR A 398 27.30 -5.98 26.20
N ASP A 399 27.68 -4.91 26.89
CA ASP A 399 27.32 -3.54 26.52
C ASP A 399 28.28 -2.94 25.47
N LYS A 400 28.04 -1.69 25.05
CA LYS A 400 28.89 -0.99 24.07
C LYS A 400 30.36 -0.85 24.47
N ASN A 401 30.67 -0.93 25.78
CA ASN A 401 32.01 -0.81 26.34
C ASN A 401 32.65 -2.18 26.57
N LEU A 402 32.05 -3.26 26.05
CA LEU A 402 32.48 -4.64 26.29
C LEU A 402 32.43 -5.05 27.77
N LYS A 403 31.56 -4.42 28.57
CA LYS A 403 31.27 -4.88 29.93
C LYS A 403 30.30 -6.05 29.88
N ALA A 404 30.66 -7.17 30.48
CA ALA A 404 29.78 -8.33 30.59
C ALA A 404 28.60 -8.01 31.53
N LEU A 405 27.37 -8.15 31.02
CA LEU A 405 26.12 -7.92 31.73
C LEU A 405 25.46 -9.23 32.16
N TRP A 406 25.61 -10.28 31.35
CA TRP A 406 25.08 -11.63 31.59
C TRP A 406 26.04 -12.68 31.09
N THR A 407 25.97 -13.89 31.66
CA THR A 407 26.73 -15.04 31.20
C THR A 407 25.94 -16.33 31.46
N THR A 408 26.07 -17.33 30.59
CA THR A 408 25.58 -18.69 30.87
C THR A 408 26.29 -19.34 32.05
N GLY A 409 27.50 -18.87 32.40
CA GLY A 409 28.32 -19.42 33.48
C GLY A 409 28.92 -20.78 33.16
N ILE A 410 28.92 -21.18 31.89
CA ILE A 410 29.53 -22.42 31.39
C ILE A 410 30.94 -22.10 30.94
N TRP A 411 31.94 -22.79 31.50
CA TRP A 411 33.35 -22.57 31.18
C TRP A 411 34.03 -23.91 30.98
N PHE A 412 34.66 -24.13 29.81
CA PHE A 412 35.49 -25.30 29.53
C PHE A 412 34.77 -26.67 29.65
N ILE A 413 33.44 -26.71 29.54
CA ILE A 413 32.67 -27.96 29.60
C ILE A 413 32.42 -28.48 28.19
N ASN A 414 32.93 -29.69 27.92
CA ASN A 414 32.89 -30.41 26.63
C ASN A 414 33.47 -29.58 25.46
N GLN A 415 34.63 -30.00 24.96
CA GLN A 415 35.30 -29.41 23.79
C GLN A 415 34.27 -29.14 22.67
N GLY A 416 34.19 -27.89 22.20
CA GLY A 416 33.21 -27.43 21.22
C GLY A 416 33.14 -28.23 19.91
N PRO A 417 32.27 -27.83 18.97
CA PRO A 417 31.60 -26.53 18.88
C PRO A 417 30.41 -26.39 19.85
N TRP A 418 30.18 -25.16 20.30
CA TRP A 418 29.01 -24.77 21.08
C TRP A 418 28.08 -23.92 20.23
N TYR A 419 26.78 -24.10 20.42
CA TYR A 419 25.78 -23.27 19.74
C TYR A 419 24.54 -23.10 20.61
N LEU A 420 23.88 -21.96 20.43
CA LEU A 420 22.67 -21.59 21.14
C LEU A 420 21.46 -21.79 20.23
N LYS A 421 20.38 -22.40 20.73
CA LYS A 421 19.17 -22.68 19.97
C LYS A 421 17.93 -22.48 20.84
N ILE A 422 16.87 -21.90 20.25
CA ILE A 422 15.53 -21.88 20.84
C ILE A 422 14.78 -23.12 20.34
N GLU A 423 14.31 -23.96 21.26
CA GLU A 423 13.52 -25.15 20.94
C GLU A 423 12.04 -24.83 20.73
N ASN A 424 11.28 -25.77 20.13
CA ASN A 424 9.85 -25.59 19.83
C ASN A 424 8.98 -25.32 21.07
N ASN A 425 9.45 -25.69 22.27
CA ASN A 425 8.79 -25.41 23.54
C ASN A 425 9.10 -23.99 24.09
N GLY A 426 9.92 -23.20 23.39
CA GLY A 426 10.31 -21.84 23.78
C GLY A 426 11.54 -21.76 24.68
N GLN A 427 12.17 -22.87 25.05
CA GLN A 427 13.38 -22.85 25.89
C GLN A 427 14.62 -22.48 25.07
N LEU A 428 15.46 -21.59 25.60
CA LEU A 428 16.77 -21.26 25.05
C LEU A 428 17.81 -22.23 25.62
N ILE A 429 18.47 -23.00 24.76
CA ILE A 429 19.39 -24.06 25.15
C ILE A 429 20.76 -23.83 24.55
N LEU A 430 21.80 -23.96 25.38
CA LEU A 430 23.18 -24.07 24.96
C LEU A 430 23.54 -25.54 24.78
N TYR A 431 23.96 -25.90 23.57
CA TYR A 431 24.42 -27.23 23.23
C TYR A 431 25.94 -27.26 23.09
N GLY A 432 26.52 -28.38 23.51
CA GLY A 432 27.90 -28.75 23.19
C GLY A 432 27.99 -29.76 22.06
N ARG A 433 29.18 -30.33 21.89
CA ARG A 433 29.45 -31.38 20.91
C ARG A 433 28.56 -32.60 21.13
N ASN A 434 27.98 -33.12 20.04
CA ASN A 434 26.99 -34.23 20.02
C ASN A 434 25.60 -33.86 20.56
N ASN A 435 25.18 -32.59 20.49
CA ASN A 435 23.86 -32.12 20.90
C ASN A 435 23.55 -32.36 22.38
N ASN A 436 24.59 -32.42 23.23
CA ASN A 436 24.40 -32.52 24.66
C ASN A 436 24.00 -31.14 25.20
N GLN A 437 22.94 -31.09 25.99
CA GLN A 437 22.50 -29.85 26.63
C GLN A 437 23.46 -29.48 27.76
N LEU A 438 24.08 -28.30 27.66
CA LEU A 438 25.02 -27.77 28.65
C LEU A 438 24.36 -26.76 29.59
N TRP A 439 23.42 -25.97 29.06
CA TRP A 439 22.66 -24.99 29.82
C TRP A 439 21.28 -24.82 29.19
N LYS A 440 20.27 -24.48 29.99
CA LYS A 440 18.95 -24.09 29.51
C LYS A 440 18.47 -22.88 30.29
N SER A 441 17.67 -22.04 29.64
CA SER A 441 16.92 -21.01 30.33
C SER A 441 15.97 -21.62 31.35
N HIS A 442 15.80 -20.95 32.49
CA HIS A 442 14.69 -21.24 33.39
C HIS A 442 13.36 -20.89 32.69
N ASP A 443 12.29 -21.60 33.02
CA ASP A 443 10.96 -21.33 32.49
C ASP A 443 10.53 -19.92 32.93
N ALA A 444 10.14 -19.08 31.97
CA ALA A 444 9.67 -17.70 32.21
C ALA A 444 8.24 -17.65 32.75
#